data_AF-A0A948CC03-F1
#
_entry.id   AF-A0A948CC03-F1
#
_cell.length_a   1.000
_cell.length_b   1.000
_cell.length_c   1.000
_cell.angle_alpha   90.00
_cell.angle_beta   90.00
_cell.angle_gamma   90.00
#
_symmetry.space_group_name_H-M   'P 1'
#
loop_
_entity.id
_entity.type
_entity.pdbx_description
1 polymer ?
#
loop_
_entity_poly.entity_id
_entity_poly.type
_entity_poly.pdbx_seq_one_letter_code
_entity_poly.pdbx_strand_id
1 'polypeptide(L)'
;MKDRPKPSRATVLHNLIEEILARNDGQIPTNIEGTDTYFNNIEDLANALLLRWHTRLVASLERSLVDDPEDRREAVIEAWRHATRIYSGVRRVIDEMAEDPPTDVVAHAVLATARNDWAAMAIAAGLASGIDELGARVGQRLELEARRRNLTEPSTANKPLARSLLGTLMAHLVGRVLPKGSTDSARPPGSSGATASPQDSGSVRHTTPN
;
A
#
# COMPACT_ATOMS: atom_id res chain seq x y z
N MET A 1 21.53 8.20 30.35
CA MET A 1 20.71 8.15 29.11
C MET A 1 21.62 7.84 27.95
N LYS A 2 21.22 6.96 27.03
CA LYS A 2 21.99 6.71 25.80
C LYS A 2 21.54 7.75 24.78
N ASP A 3 22.44 8.59 24.28
CA ASP A 3 22.10 9.58 23.25
C ASP A 3 21.46 8.88 22.06
N ARG A 4 20.26 9.34 21.69
CA ARG A 4 19.67 8.93 20.41
C ARG A 4 20.50 9.61 19.31
N PRO A 5 20.91 8.90 18.25
CA PRO A 5 21.56 9.57 17.12
C PRO A 5 20.61 10.62 16.56
N LYS A 6 21.12 11.83 16.30
CA LYS A 6 20.33 12.90 15.67
C LYS A 6 19.75 12.37 14.35
N PRO A 7 18.45 12.60 14.06
CA PRO A 7 17.84 12.08 12.84
C PRO A 7 18.55 12.66 11.62
N SER A 8 18.71 11.86 10.57
CA SER A 8 19.23 12.35 9.28
C SER A 8 18.12 13.06 8.50
N ARG A 9 18.47 13.92 7.52
CA ARG A 9 17.48 14.51 6.59
C ARG A 9 16.57 13.45 5.93
N ALA A 10 17.12 12.27 5.62
CA ALA A 10 16.34 11.17 5.06
C ALA A 10 15.36 10.56 6.08
N THR A 11 15.76 10.47 7.35
CA THR A 11 14.90 10.03 8.47
C THR A 11 13.78 11.03 8.71
N VAL A 12 14.08 12.34 8.76
CA VAL A 12 13.07 13.39 8.93
C VAL A 12 12.05 13.37 7.78
N LEU A 13 12.50 13.27 6.52
CA LEU A 13 11.61 13.15 5.37
C LEU A 13 10.74 11.88 5.42
N HIS A 14 11.29 10.77 5.93
CA HIS A 14 10.53 9.53 6.08
C HIS A 14 9.42 9.69 7.13
N ASN A 15 9.75 10.21 8.32
CA ASN A 15 8.79 10.47 9.39
C ASN A 15 7.70 11.47 8.95
N LEU A 16 8.08 12.52 8.21
CA LEU A 16 7.15 13.47 7.62
C LEU A 16 6.15 12.79 6.67
N ILE A 17 6.63 11.89 5.81
CA ILE A 17 5.77 11.12 4.90
C ILE A 17 4.86 10.16 5.66
N GLU A 18 5.36 9.46 6.68
CA GLU A 18 4.52 8.59 7.52
C GLU A 18 3.40 9.38 8.21
N GLU A 19 3.69 10.55 8.76
CA GLU A 19 2.69 11.44 9.36
C GLU A 19 1.66 11.95 8.34
N ILE A 20 2.10 12.37 7.15
CA ILE A 20 1.23 12.76 6.02
C ILE A 20 0.30 11.60 5.63
N LEU A 21 0.80 10.37 5.56
CA LEU A 21 0.01 9.19 5.21
C LEU A 21 -0.96 8.78 6.33
N ALA A 22 -0.57 8.94 7.60
CA ALA A 22 -1.41 8.66 8.75
C ALA A 22 -2.58 9.66 8.88
N ARG A 23 -2.31 10.95 8.71
CA ARG A 23 -3.33 12.02 8.74
C ARG A 23 -4.21 12.04 7.50
N ASN A 24 -3.59 11.92 6.31
CA ASN A 24 -4.26 11.96 5.01
C ASN A 24 -5.24 13.15 4.85
N ASP A 25 -4.90 14.30 5.43
CA ASP A 25 -5.75 15.50 5.51
C ASP A 25 -5.46 16.55 4.42
N GLY A 26 -4.33 16.42 3.73
CA GLY A 26 -3.88 17.32 2.66
C GLY A 26 -2.90 18.40 3.12
N GLN A 27 -2.48 18.39 4.39
CA GLN A 27 -1.64 19.45 4.96
C GLN A 27 -0.23 18.93 5.27
N ILE A 28 0.79 19.77 5.07
CA ILE A 28 2.19 19.46 5.41
C ILE A 28 2.37 19.60 6.94
N PRO A 29 2.80 18.56 7.67
CA PRO A 29 3.09 18.67 9.10
C PRO A 29 4.26 19.63 9.38
N THR A 30 4.04 20.59 10.27
CA THR A 30 5.05 21.58 10.71
C THR A 30 5.75 21.19 12.01
N ASN A 31 5.29 20.13 12.68
CA ASN A 31 5.69 19.75 14.04
C ASN A 31 6.55 18.46 14.12
N ILE A 32 7.22 18.09 13.02
CA ILE A 32 8.12 16.92 12.97
C ILE A 32 9.53 17.30 13.42
N GLU A 33 10.07 16.55 14.39
CA GLU A 33 11.41 16.79 14.96
C GLU A 33 12.49 16.83 13.87
N GLY A 34 13.26 17.91 13.82
CA GLY A 34 14.36 18.11 12.88
C GLY A 34 13.96 18.66 11.51
N THR A 35 12.69 19.01 11.28
CA THR A 35 12.24 19.62 10.01
C THR A 35 12.99 20.92 9.72
N ASP A 36 12.93 21.89 10.64
CA ASP A 36 13.59 23.20 10.53
C ASP A 36 15.13 23.10 10.45
N THR A 37 15.71 21.97 10.83
CA THR A 37 17.16 21.69 10.75
C THR A 37 17.60 21.28 9.34
N TYR A 38 16.71 20.72 8.53
CA TYR A 38 17.05 20.08 7.24
C TYR A 38 16.24 20.55 6.03
N PHE A 39 15.23 21.38 6.26
CA PHE A 39 14.39 22.02 5.26
C PHE A 39 14.23 23.48 5.68
N ASN A 40 14.71 24.41 4.85
CA ASN A 40 14.83 25.82 5.24
C ASN A 40 13.48 26.55 5.17
N ASN A 41 12.57 26.05 4.33
CA ASN A 41 11.26 26.66 4.06
C ASN A 41 10.26 25.61 3.52
N ILE A 42 9.05 26.07 3.20
CA ILE A 42 7.99 25.24 2.59
C ILE A 42 8.35 24.72 1.19
N GLU A 43 9.22 25.43 0.45
CA GLU A 43 9.61 25.09 -0.91
C GLU A 43 10.54 23.86 -0.92
N ASP A 44 11.48 23.78 0.03
CA ASP A 44 12.31 22.60 0.27
C ASP A 44 11.47 21.35 0.59
N LEU A 45 10.40 21.52 1.37
CA LEU A 45 9.46 20.45 1.72
C LEU A 45 8.61 20.03 0.51
N ALA A 46 8.03 20.99 -0.21
CA ALA A 46 7.24 20.75 -1.42
C ALA A 46 8.07 20.01 -2.47
N ASN A 47 9.30 20.48 -2.77
CA ASN A 47 10.21 19.82 -3.71
C ASN A 47 10.57 18.40 -3.27
N ALA A 48 10.76 18.15 -1.97
CA ALA A 48 11.04 16.81 -1.46
C ALA A 48 9.83 15.86 -1.59
N LEU A 49 8.60 16.35 -1.37
CA LEU A 49 7.37 15.58 -1.55
C LEU A 49 7.08 15.31 -3.03
N LEU A 50 7.24 16.30 -3.91
CA LEU A 50 7.11 16.17 -5.36
C LEU A 50 8.09 15.14 -5.93
N LEU A 51 9.37 15.19 -5.52
CA LEU A 51 10.37 14.20 -5.92
C LEU A 51 9.99 12.79 -5.44
N ARG A 52 9.51 12.66 -4.19
CA ARG A 52 9.10 11.37 -3.62
C ARG A 52 7.89 10.78 -4.33
N TRP A 53 6.91 11.61 -4.67
CA TRP A 53 5.78 11.21 -5.51
C TRP A 53 6.23 10.78 -6.91
N HIS A 54 7.06 11.58 -7.59
CA HIS A 54 7.59 11.27 -8.93
C HIS A 54 8.31 9.92 -8.96
N THR A 55 9.27 9.69 -8.04
CA THR A 55 9.97 8.40 -7.93
C THR A 55 9.00 7.25 -7.64
N ARG A 56 7.98 7.47 -6.80
CA ARG A 56 6.97 6.44 -6.48
C ARG A 56 6.11 6.08 -7.68
N LEU A 57 5.73 7.07 -8.49
CA LEU A 57 4.95 6.88 -9.72
C LEU A 57 5.76 6.14 -10.78
N VAL A 58 6.99 6.59 -11.08
CA VAL A 58 7.89 5.95 -12.06
C VAL A 58 8.11 4.47 -11.71
N ALA A 59 8.44 4.16 -10.45
CA ALA A 59 8.60 2.77 -9.99
C ALA A 59 7.29 1.94 -10.01
N SER A 60 6.12 2.58 -10.07
CA SER A 60 4.83 1.92 -10.29
C SER A 60 4.62 1.63 -11.79
N LEU A 61 4.94 2.60 -12.66
CA LEU A 61 4.85 2.47 -14.12
C LEU A 61 5.78 1.37 -14.62
N GLU A 62 7.08 1.40 -14.26
CA GLU A 62 8.07 0.38 -14.61
C GLU A 62 7.59 -1.02 -14.22
N ARG A 63 7.10 -1.18 -12.98
CA ARG A 63 6.60 -2.46 -12.47
C ARG A 63 5.39 -2.97 -13.23
N SER A 64 4.50 -2.09 -13.68
CA SER A 64 3.31 -2.47 -14.45
C SER A 64 3.62 -3.00 -15.86
N LEU A 65 4.83 -2.74 -16.37
CA LEU A 65 5.25 -3.12 -17.71
C LEU A 65 6.20 -4.33 -17.75
N VAL A 66 6.59 -4.90 -16.59
CA VAL A 66 7.57 -6.00 -16.50
C VAL A 66 7.15 -7.24 -17.31
N ASP A 67 5.85 -7.57 -17.27
CA ASP A 67 5.30 -8.76 -17.93
C ASP A 67 4.75 -8.48 -19.34
N ASP A 68 5.15 -7.36 -19.95
CA ASP A 68 4.70 -6.84 -21.27
C ASP A 68 3.17 -6.92 -21.50
N PRO A 69 2.37 -6.14 -20.76
CA PRO A 69 0.91 -6.25 -20.80
C PRO A 69 0.33 -5.86 -22.18
N GLU A 70 -0.63 -6.67 -22.66
CA GLU A 70 -1.33 -6.45 -23.94
C GLU A 70 -1.96 -5.04 -24.03
N ASP A 71 -2.56 -4.56 -22.93
CA ASP A 71 -3.03 -3.18 -22.79
C ASP A 71 -2.12 -2.37 -21.86
N ARG A 72 -1.08 -1.78 -22.45
CA ARG A 72 -0.17 -0.85 -21.76
C ARG A 72 -0.86 0.41 -21.24
N ARG A 73 -1.94 0.87 -21.86
CA ARG A 73 -2.68 2.06 -21.41
C ARG A 73 -3.42 1.76 -20.11
N GLU A 74 -4.08 0.61 -20.04
CA GLU A 74 -4.74 0.12 -18.84
C GLU A 74 -3.74 -0.15 -17.71
N ALA A 75 -2.60 -0.78 -18.02
CA ALA A 75 -1.52 -1.00 -17.07
C ALA A 75 -1.01 0.30 -16.44
N VAL A 76 -0.82 1.36 -17.24
CA VAL A 76 -0.41 2.70 -16.76
C VAL A 76 -1.49 3.38 -15.91
N ILE A 77 -2.77 3.24 -16.27
CA ILE A 77 -3.89 3.76 -15.46
C ILE A 77 -3.89 3.07 -14.08
N GLU A 78 -3.80 1.75 -14.03
CA GLU A 78 -3.72 1.01 -12.76
C GLU A 78 -2.44 1.29 -11.98
N ALA A 79 -1.30 1.48 -12.65
CA ALA A 79 -0.04 1.87 -12.02
C ALA A 79 -0.14 3.21 -11.28
N TRP A 80 -0.80 4.21 -11.90
CA TRP A 80 -1.09 5.49 -11.27
C TRP A 80 -2.08 5.34 -10.11
N ARG A 81 -3.20 4.62 -10.31
CA ARG A 81 -4.17 4.36 -9.23
C ARG A 81 -3.52 3.67 -8.04
N HIS A 82 -2.63 2.70 -8.29
CA HIS A 82 -1.86 1.98 -7.28
C HIS A 82 -0.85 2.89 -6.55
N ALA A 83 -0.14 3.78 -7.26
CA ALA A 83 0.72 4.78 -6.65
C ALA A 83 -0.10 5.71 -5.73
N THR A 84 -1.22 6.25 -6.21
CA THR A 84 -2.16 7.10 -5.46
C THR A 84 -2.76 6.38 -4.23
N ARG A 85 -3.04 5.08 -4.30
CA ARG A 85 -3.51 4.31 -3.13
C ARG A 85 -2.46 4.20 -2.03
N ILE A 86 -1.19 4.05 -2.38
CA ILE A 86 -0.10 3.83 -1.39
C ILE A 86 0.47 5.17 -0.89
N TYR A 87 0.40 6.23 -1.71
CA TYR A 87 0.85 7.58 -1.38
C TYR A 87 -0.33 8.57 -1.25
N SER A 88 -1.48 8.12 -0.73
CA SER A 88 -2.74 8.89 -0.72
C SER A 88 -2.61 10.26 -0.05
N GLY A 89 -2.04 10.31 1.16
CA GLY A 89 -1.80 11.57 1.88
C GLY A 89 -0.86 12.51 1.13
N VAL A 90 0.23 11.97 0.53
CA VAL A 90 1.18 12.77 -0.24
C VAL A 90 0.54 13.29 -1.53
N ARG A 91 -0.26 12.48 -2.22
CA ARG A 91 -1.01 12.90 -3.41
C ARG A 91 -2.05 13.96 -3.06
N ARG A 92 -2.72 13.85 -1.90
CA ARG A 92 -3.66 14.86 -1.39
C ARG A 92 -2.96 16.19 -1.07
N VAL A 93 -1.78 16.15 -0.45
CA VAL A 93 -0.94 17.35 -0.24
C VAL A 93 -0.53 17.99 -1.56
N ILE A 94 -0.16 17.19 -2.57
CA ILE A 94 0.20 17.70 -3.91
C ILE A 94 -1.02 18.27 -4.65
N ASP A 95 -2.20 17.67 -4.48
CA ASP A 95 -3.45 18.19 -5.04
C ASP A 95 -3.86 19.52 -4.36
N GLU A 96 -3.69 19.65 -3.04
CA GLU A 96 -3.90 20.91 -2.31
C GLU A 96 -2.93 22.01 -2.79
N MET A 97 -1.62 21.72 -2.87
CA MET A 97 -0.62 22.65 -3.40
C MET A 97 -0.81 23.01 -4.89
N ALA A 98 -1.65 22.27 -5.63
CA ALA A 98 -2.01 22.60 -7.00
C ALA A 98 -3.21 23.56 -7.09
N GLU A 99 -4.11 23.50 -6.10
CA GLU A 99 -5.32 24.33 -6.01
C GLU A 99 -5.04 25.66 -5.28
N ASP A 100 -4.37 25.60 -4.12
CA ASP A 100 -3.96 26.75 -3.30
C ASP A 100 -2.44 26.69 -3.00
N PRO A 101 -1.58 27.08 -3.97
CA PRO A 101 -0.14 27.04 -3.80
C PRO A 101 0.34 28.09 -2.78
N PRO A 102 1.14 27.72 -1.76
CA PRO A 102 1.60 28.66 -0.73
C PRO A 102 2.61 29.70 -1.24
N THR A 103 3.28 29.44 -2.36
CA THR A 103 4.13 30.40 -3.08
C THR A 103 4.09 30.14 -4.59
N ASP A 104 4.38 31.16 -5.41
CA ASP A 104 4.53 31.02 -6.87
C ASP A 104 5.60 29.98 -7.25
N VAL A 105 6.65 29.82 -6.42
CA VAL A 105 7.70 28.82 -6.62
C VAL A 105 7.14 27.41 -6.47
N VAL A 106 6.30 27.17 -5.45
CA VAL A 106 5.59 25.89 -5.28
C VAL A 106 4.62 25.65 -6.43
N ALA A 107 3.85 26.65 -6.85
CA ALA A 107 2.95 26.53 -8.02
C ALA A 107 3.71 26.09 -9.28
N HIS A 108 4.87 26.70 -9.55
CA HIS A 108 5.71 26.35 -10.69
C HIS A 108 6.30 24.95 -10.58
N ALA A 109 6.76 24.55 -9.39
CA ALA A 109 7.31 23.23 -9.13
C ALA A 109 6.26 22.12 -9.31
N VAL A 110 5.06 22.29 -8.75
CA VAL A 110 3.93 21.36 -8.90
C VAL A 110 3.58 21.17 -10.37
N LEU A 111 3.44 22.26 -11.13
CA LEU A 111 3.11 22.20 -12.56
C LEU A 111 4.23 21.54 -13.39
N ALA A 112 5.50 21.82 -13.08
CA ALA A 112 6.65 21.21 -13.75
C ALA A 112 6.74 19.69 -13.49
N THR A 113 6.59 19.25 -12.24
CA THR A 113 6.55 17.83 -11.88
C THR A 113 5.36 17.13 -12.52
N ALA A 114 4.16 17.72 -12.49
CA ALA A 114 2.97 17.14 -13.11
C ALA A 114 3.14 16.92 -14.63
N ARG A 115 3.75 17.88 -15.35
CA ARG A 115 4.07 17.73 -16.78
C ARG A 115 5.05 16.57 -17.04
N ASN A 116 6.07 16.41 -16.20
CA ASN A 116 7.02 15.30 -16.30
C ASN A 116 6.36 13.94 -16.00
N ASP A 117 5.52 13.87 -14.97
CA ASP A 117 4.73 12.68 -14.62
C ASP A 117 3.80 12.26 -15.78
N TRP A 118 3.06 13.21 -16.35
CA TRP A 118 2.18 12.96 -17.49
C TRP A 118 2.96 12.48 -18.72
N ALA A 119 4.08 13.13 -19.04
CA ALA A 119 4.91 12.66 -20.14
C ALA A 119 5.46 11.24 -19.90
N ALA A 120 5.90 10.92 -18.68
CA ALA A 120 6.33 9.57 -18.31
C ALA A 120 5.19 8.54 -18.44
N MET A 121 3.96 8.88 -18.04
CA MET A 121 2.78 8.04 -18.26
C MET A 121 2.48 7.81 -19.75
N ALA A 122 2.59 8.85 -20.58
CA ALA A 122 2.35 8.73 -22.02
C ALA A 122 3.41 7.87 -22.73
N ILE A 123 4.68 7.99 -22.34
CA ILE A 123 5.77 7.14 -22.81
C ILE A 123 5.55 5.69 -22.37
N ALA A 124 5.24 5.46 -21.08
CA ALA A 124 4.96 4.13 -20.54
C ALA A 124 3.79 3.42 -21.26
N ALA A 125 2.75 4.18 -21.63
CA ALA A 125 1.60 3.68 -22.37
C ALA A 125 1.89 3.45 -23.87
N GLY A 126 3.08 3.79 -24.38
CA GLY A 126 3.43 3.71 -25.80
C GLY A 126 2.77 4.79 -26.68
N LEU A 127 2.29 5.88 -26.07
CA LEU A 127 1.52 6.94 -26.73
C LEU A 127 2.32 8.24 -26.98
N ALA A 128 3.58 8.29 -26.54
CA ALA A 128 4.50 9.40 -26.78
C ALA A 128 5.95 8.88 -26.89
N SER A 129 6.79 9.58 -27.65
CA SER A 129 8.20 9.22 -27.89
C SER A 129 9.21 10.02 -27.06
N GLY A 130 8.76 10.97 -26.23
CA GLY A 130 9.63 11.87 -25.49
C GLY A 130 8.90 12.70 -24.44
N ILE A 131 9.69 13.41 -23.62
CA ILE A 131 9.19 14.32 -22.58
C ILE A 131 8.95 15.68 -23.22
N ASP A 132 7.74 15.86 -23.76
CA ASP A 132 7.29 17.10 -24.39
C ASP A 132 5.84 17.44 -24.01
N GLU A 133 5.36 18.58 -24.49
CA GLU A 133 4.02 19.10 -24.19
C GLU A 133 2.88 18.25 -24.80
N LEU A 134 3.14 17.54 -25.91
CA LEU A 134 2.17 16.63 -26.52
C LEU A 134 2.02 15.36 -25.66
N GLY A 135 3.13 14.78 -25.23
CA GLY A 135 3.17 13.67 -24.26
C GLY A 135 2.51 14.05 -22.94
N ALA A 136 2.80 15.24 -22.39
CA ALA A 136 2.15 15.74 -21.19
C ALA A 136 0.62 15.85 -21.35
N ARG A 137 0.11 16.36 -22.49
CA ARG A 137 -1.34 16.38 -22.77
C ARG A 137 -1.95 14.98 -22.88
N VAL A 138 -1.22 13.98 -23.39
CA VAL A 138 -1.68 12.59 -23.44
C VAL A 138 -1.76 12.02 -22.02
N GLY A 139 -0.71 12.15 -21.22
CA GLY A 139 -0.65 11.62 -19.85
C GLY A 139 -1.66 12.26 -18.92
N GLN A 140 -1.93 13.56 -19.07
CA GLN A 140 -2.98 14.25 -18.32
C GLN A 140 -4.35 13.58 -18.53
N ARG A 141 -4.67 13.11 -19.75
CA ARG A 141 -5.91 12.37 -20.02
C ARG A 141 -5.91 10.98 -19.36
N LEU A 142 -4.74 10.34 -19.20
CA LEU A 142 -4.61 9.08 -18.47
C LEU A 142 -4.79 9.28 -16.96
N GLU A 143 -4.24 10.35 -16.38
CA GLU A 143 -4.48 10.72 -14.98
C GLU A 143 -5.95 11.07 -14.72
N LEU A 144 -6.59 11.87 -15.59
CA LEU A 144 -8.02 12.20 -15.46
C LEU A 144 -8.91 10.95 -15.51
N GLU A 145 -8.60 10.00 -16.40
CA GLU A 145 -9.27 8.70 -16.45
C GLU A 145 -9.06 7.90 -15.15
N ALA A 146 -7.81 7.81 -14.67
CA ALA A 146 -7.47 7.12 -13.43
C ALA A 146 -8.17 7.72 -12.19
N ARG A 147 -8.25 9.06 -12.13
CA ARG A 147 -9.01 9.80 -11.09
C ARG A 147 -10.50 9.50 -11.17
N ARG A 148 -11.11 9.55 -12.36
CA ARG A 148 -12.53 9.21 -12.58
C ARG A 148 -12.86 7.80 -12.07
N ARG A 149 -12.00 6.82 -12.36
CA ARG A 149 -12.18 5.43 -11.89
C ARG A 149 -11.99 5.28 -10.39
N ASN A 150 -11.08 6.02 -9.75
CA ASN A 150 -10.95 6.03 -8.29
C ASN A 150 -12.21 6.54 -7.56
N LEU A 151 -13.06 7.34 -8.21
CA LEU A 151 -14.34 7.79 -7.65
C LEU A 151 -15.48 6.77 -7.83
N THR A 152 -15.39 5.88 -8.83
CA THR A 152 -16.52 5.04 -9.29
C THR A 152 -16.32 3.54 -9.07
N GLU A 153 -15.07 3.07 -8.95
CA GLU A 153 -14.75 1.65 -8.88
C GLU A 153 -14.02 1.29 -7.57
N PRO A 154 -14.51 0.30 -6.80
CA PRO A 154 -13.74 -0.26 -5.70
C PRO A 154 -12.50 -1.01 -6.23
N SER A 155 -11.34 -0.69 -5.65
CA SER A 155 -10.03 -1.19 -6.10
C SER A 155 -9.92 -2.72 -6.14
N THR A 156 -9.78 -3.29 -7.34
CA THR A 156 -9.60 -4.73 -7.58
C THR A 156 -8.22 -5.26 -7.16
N ALA A 157 -7.23 -4.39 -6.97
CA ALA A 157 -5.85 -4.72 -6.60
C ALA A 157 -5.68 -5.40 -5.22
N ASN A 158 -6.76 -5.55 -4.43
CA ASN A 158 -6.77 -6.27 -3.17
C ASN A 158 -7.26 -7.73 -3.28
N LYS A 159 -7.38 -8.30 -4.49
CA LYS A 159 -7.26 -9.76 -4.62
C LYS A 159 -5.79 -10.12 -4.39
N PRO A 160 -5.40 -10.77 -3.28
CA PRO A 160 -4.06 -11.35 -3.23
C PRO A 160 -3.96 -12.33 -4.39
N LEU A 161 -2.93 -12.18 -5.22
CA LEU A 161 -2.54 -13.23 -6.17
C LEU A 161 -2.44 -14.51 -5.36
N ALA A 162 -3.34 -15.46 -5.64
CA ALA A 162 -3.44 -16.69 -4.87
C ALA A 162 -2.05 -17.33 -4.85
N ARG A 163 -1.49 -17.54 -3.64
CA ARG A 163 -0.16 -18.12 -3.45
C ARG A 163 -0.03 -19.33 -4.38
N SER A 164 0.86 -19.22 -5.36
CA SER A 164 0.89 -20.13 -6.50
C SER A 164 0.84 -21.59 -6.05
N LEU A 165 -0.06 -22.36 -6.65
CA LEU A 165 -0.35 -23.77 -6.30
C LEU A 165 0.90 -24.68 -6.37
N LEU A 166 1.96 -24.23 -7.04
CA LEU A 166 3.30 -24.83 -7.03
C LEU A 166 3.90 -24.95 -5.61
N GLY A 167 3.62 -24.02 -4.70
CA GLY A 167 4.15 -24.06 -3.33
C GLY A 167 3.59 -25.23 -2.51
N THR A 168 2.31 -25.55 -2.68
CA THR A 168 1.65 -26.65 -1.95
C THR A 168 2.07 -28.02 -2.48
N LEU A 169 2.33 -28.15 -3.79
CA LEU A 169 2.80 -29.40 -4.40
C LEU A 169 4.20 -29.79 -3.95
N MET A 170 5.13 -28.83 -3.85
CA MET A 170 6.51 -29.12 -3.39
C MET A 170 6.55 -29.53 -1.91
N ALA A 171 5.69 -28.96 -1.06
CA ALA A 171 5.59 -29.37 0.34
C ALA A 171 5.14 -30.84 0.51
N HIS A 172 4.28 -31.34 -0.39
CA HIS A 172 3.80 -32.72 -0.34
C HIS A 172 4.81 -33.76 -0.87
N LEU A 173 5.80 -33.33 -1.66
CA LEU A 173 6.81 -34.19 -2.29
C LEU A 173 8.03 -34.46 -1.38
N VAL A 174 8.31 -33.57 -0.42
CA VAL A 174 9.47 -33.69 0.50
C VAL A 174 9.09 -34.39 1.83
N GLY A 175 7.81 -34.39 2.20
CA GLY A 175 7.32 -34.93 3.47
C GLY A 175 7.04 -36.44 3.50
N ARG A 176 8.03 -37.31 3.24
CA ARG A 176 7.84 -38.78 3.38
C ARG A 176 9.04 -39.52 3.98
N VAL A 177 9.43 -39.14 5.21
CA VAL A 177 10.33 -39.94 6.05
C VAL A 177 9.53 -40.97 6.85
N LEU A 178 9.83 -42.25 6.65
CA LEU A 178 9.27 -43.37 7.41
C LEU A 178 10.04 -43.57 8.74
N PRO A 179 9.37 -43.74 9.89
CA PRO A 179 9.93 -44.43 11.04
C PRO A 179 9.68 -45.96 10.95
N LYS A 180 10.62 -46.75 11.48
CA LYS A 180 10.64 -48.24 11.45
C LYS A 180 10.77 -48.79 12.88
N GLY A 181 10.02 -49.85 13.21
CA GLY A 181 9.99 -50.55 14.51
C GLY A 181 8.59 -50.43 15.16
N SER A 182 7.80 -51.48 15.46
CA SER A 182 8.08 -52.81 16.04
C SER A 182 8.66 -52.68 17.46
N THR A 183 8.11 -53.24 18.55
CA THR A 183 7.03 -54.24 18.77
C THR A 183 5.92 -53.65 19.69
N ASP A 184 4.89 -54.33 20.23
CA ASP A 184 4.40 -55.73 20.18
C ASP A 184 2.86 -55.81 20.41
N SER A 185 2.28 -57.02 20.51
CA SER A 185 0.87 -57.27 20.88
C SER A 185 0.66 -57.71 22.33
N ALA A 186 -0.33 -57.12 23.01
CA ALA A 186 -0.96 -57.72 24.20
C ALA A 186 -2.48 -57.48 24.21
N ARG A 187 -3.25 -58.53 24.50
CA ARG A 187 -4.72 -58.62 24.34
C ARG A 187 -5.43 -58.53 25.71
N PRO A 188 -6.60 -57.89 25.83
CA PRO A 188 -7.33 -57.79 27.10
C PRO A 188 -8.38 -58.90 27.30
N PRO A 189 -8.70 -59.23 28.55
CA PRO A 189 -10.06 -59.51 29.05
C PRO A 189 -10.54 -58.32 29.91
N GLY A 190 -11.80 -58.04 30.20
CA GLY A 190 -13.04 -58.81 30.08
C GLY A 190 -14.08 -58.19 31.04
N SER A 191 -15.05 -57.48 30.44
CA SER A 191 -16.49 -57.44 30.79
C SER A 191 -17.01 -57.54 32.24
N SER A 192 -17.64 -56.46 32.71
CA SER A 192 -18.96 -56.38 33.42
C SER A 192 -19.22 -54.90 33.80
N GLY A 193 -20.43 -54.33 33.83
CA GLY A 193 -21.76 -54.84 33.49
C GLY A 193 -22.82 -54.28 34.46
N ALA A 194 -23.84 -53.57 33.93
CA ALA A 194 -25.05 -53.11 34.67
C ALA A 194 -24.80 -52.04 35.80
N THR A 195 -25.73 -51.17 36.23
CA THR A 195 -27.10 -50.79 35.79
C THR A 195 -27.53 -49.45 36.42
N ALA A 196 -28.50 -48.77 35.78
CA ALA A 196 -29.55 -47.93 36.37
C ALA A 196 -29.24 -46.63 37.17
N SER A 197 -29.91 -45.56 36.74
CA SER A 197 -30.28 -44.33 37.46
C SER A 197 -31.46 -44.60 38.45
N PRO A 198 -32.18 -43.61 39.05
CA PRO A 198 -32.03 -42.14 39.06
C PRO A 198 -32.24 -41.47 40.45
N GLN A 199 -32.04 -40.15 40.52
CA GLN A 199 -32.82 -39.12 41.25
C GLN A 199 -32.04 -37.79 41.18
N ASP A 200 -32.59 -36.57 41.24
CA ASP A 200 -33.86 -35.88 40.93
C ASP A 200 -33.85 -34.57 41.76
N SER A 201 -34.64 -33.57 41.37
CA SER A 201 -35.01 -32.36 42.14
C SER A 201 -33.92 -31.29 42.43
N GLY A 202 -34.23 -30.03 42.10
CA GLY A 202 -33.36 -28.88 42.41
C GLY A 202 -33.67 -27.53 41.72
N SER A 203 -34.95 -27.12 41.63
CA SER A 203 -35.36 -25.87 40.97
C SER A 203 -35.16 -24.62 41.84
N VAL A 204 -34.54 -23.55 41.31
CA VAL A 204 -34.79 -22.14 41.72
C VAL A 204 -34.77 -21.22 40.49
N ARG A 205 -35.64 -20.20 40.48
CA ARG A 205 -35.89 -19.27 39.35
C ARG A 205 -35.18 -17.91 39.52
N HIS A 206 -35.11 -17.17 38.40
CA HIS A 206 -34.67 -15.77 38.27
C HIS A 206 -35.48 -14.76 39.09
N THR A 207 -34.86 -13.61 39.42
CA THR A 207 -35.41 -12.26 39.16
C THR A 207 -34.32 -11.16 39.12
N THR A 208 -34.24 -10.44 37.99
CA THR A 208 -33.87 -9.02 37.74
C THR A 208 -32.96 -8.20 38.70
N PRO A 209 -31.97 -7.46 38.16
CA PRO A 209 -31.50 -6.17 38.70
C PRO A 209 -32.25 -4.96 38.09
N ASN A 210 -32.03 -3.78 38.70
CA ASN A 210 -32.57 -2.45 38.29
C ASN A 210 -32.20 -2.02 36.86
#